data_AF-A0A2V9JRU7-F1
#
_entry.id   AF-A0A2V9JRU7-F1
#
_cell.length_a   1.000
_cell.length_b   1.000
_cell.length_c   1.000
_cell.angle_alpha   90.00
_cell.angle_beta   90.00
_cell.angle_gamma   90.00
#
_symmetry.space_group_name_H-M   'P 1'
#
loop_
_entity.id
_entity.type
_entity.pdbx_description
1 polymer ?
#
loop_
_entity_poly.entity_id
_entity_poly.type
_entity_poly.pdbx_seq_one_letter_code
_entity_poly.pdbx_strand_id
1 'polypeptide(L)'
;MKKGPGPGRFSRGPGLHPAGGPSAPGRNSSRSGRGKKMSEGPPKENVSRRAALKIIAGSAGAAINLPILQGSTAARPAHLCRVAAPAARAAMSAPKFFTAQEIQTLAALSETIIPADEHSPGARAARVFEYIDEIVSDANEATKSLWRQGLAAVDRMAEGQNGKKFADCTPGQQTALLEGVSANEENPATPEETFFVAVKKATLDGYYTSDIGIHQELKYEGNTALAEFEGCTHEEHKSAENENPKGG
;
A
#
# COMPACT_ATOMS: atom_id res chain seq x y z
N MET A 1 7.50 -38.95 -58.43
CA MET A 1 8.95 -39.07 -58.17
C MET A 1 9.23 -38.51 -56.77
N LYS A 2 9.58 -39.33 -55.77
CA LYS A 2 10.96 -39.54 -55.20
C LYS A 2 11.61 -38.20 -54.78
N LYS A 3 12.01 -37.91 -53.53
CA LYS A 3 12.66 -38.68 -52.45
C LYS A 3 12.56 -37.90 -51.11
N GLY A 4 12.64 -38.63 -49.98
CA GLY A 4 12.47 -38.15 -48.60
C GLY A 4 13.67 -37.45 -47.92
N PRO A 5 13.62 -37.30 -46.58
CA PRO A 5 14.48 -36.41 -45.77
C PRO A 5 15.76 -37.11 -45.28
N GLY A 6 16.82 -36.34 -45.04
CA GLY A 6 18.07 -36.82 -44.44
C GLY A 6 18.24 -36.33 -43.00
N PRO A 7 18.42 -37.22 -42.00
CA PRO A 7 18.84 -36.83 -40.66
C PRO A 7 20.36 -37.01 -40.47
N GLY A 8 21.05 -35.95 -40.04
CA GLY A 8 22.44 -36.00 -39.60
C GLY A 8 22.54 -36.44 -38.13
N ARG A 9 23.09 -37.66 -37.91
CA ARG A 9 23.40 -38.24 -36.60
C ARG A 9 24.78 -37.79 -36.08
N PHE A 10 24.84 -37.52 -34.77
CA PHE A 10 25.87 -37.84 -33.76
C PHE A 10 27.37 -37.59 -34.03
N SER A 11 27.99 -36.89 -33.07
CA SER A 11 29.22 -37.35 -32.42
C SER A 11 29.26 -36.90 -30.96
N ARG A 12 29.14 -37.86 -30.04
CA ARG A 12 29.47 -37.73 -28.61
C ARG A 12 30.95 -38.08 -28.46
N GLY A 13 31.73 -37.22 -27.81
CA GLY A 13 33.05 -37.56 -27.28
C GLY A 13 32.97 -37.87 -25.78
N PRO A 14 33.67 -38.90 -25.27
CA PRO A 14 33.69 -39.27 -23.84
C PRO A 14 35.00 -38.86 -23.13
N GLY A 15 34.94 -38.83 -21.79
CA GLY A 15 36.08 -39.08 -20.88
C GLY A 15 36.56 -37.86 -20.08
N LEU A 16 36.25 -37.80 -18.78
CA LEU A 16 37.14 -38.19 -17.65
C LEU A 16 38.23 -37.12 -17.44
N HIS A 17 38.26 -36.37 -16.32
CA HIS A 17 38.84 -36.75 -15.03
C HIS A 17 38.29 -35.86 -13.88
N PRO A 18 38.01 -36.41 -12.69
CA PRO A 18 38.29 -35.72 -11.43
C PRO A 18 39.28 -36.52 -10.58
N ALA A 19 40.37 -35.90 -10.17
CA ALA A 19 41.38 -36.50 -9.31
C ALA A 19 41.35 -35.86 -7.92
N GLY A 20 41.20 -36.72 -6.90
CA GLY A 20 41.75 -36.65 -5.53
C GLY A 20 41.40 -35.42 -4.68
N GLY A 21 40.92 -35.53 -3.45
CA GLY A 21 41.17 -36.53 -2.42
C GLY A 21 41.27 -35.81 -1.04
N PRO A 22 41.20 -36.52 0.10
CA PRO A 22 40.54 -36.05 1.31
C PRO A 22 41.49 -35.72 2.49
N SER A 23 40.92 -35.21 3.59
CA SER A 23 41.41 -35.18 5.01
C SER A 23 41.41 -33.75 5.60
N ALA A 24 41.04 -33.45 6.84
CA ALA A 24 40.58 -34.17 8.03
C ALA A 24 40.00 -33.13 9.03
N PRO A 25 39.24 -33.52 10.07
CA PRO A 25 38.65 -32.61 11.04
C PRO A 25 39.62 -32.28 12.19
N GLY A 26 39.59 -31.03 12.67
CA GLY A 26 40.55 -30.54 13.66
C GLY A 26 39.95 -29.58 14.70
N ARG A 27 39.56 -30.17 15.84
CA ARG A 27 39.67 -29.66 17.22
C ARG A 27 38.88 -28.41 17.64
N ASN A 28 37.84 -28.72 18.40
CA ASN A 28 37.28 -27.98 19.53
C ASN A 28 38.38 -27.46 20.47
N SER A 29 38.34 -26.17 20.81
CA SER A 29 39.05 -25.63 21.98
C SER A 29 38.10 -24.77 22.78
N SER A 30 37.73 -25.31 23.94
CA SER A 30 37.15 -24.59 25.05
C SER A 30 38.14 -23.53 25.55
N ARG A 31 37.74 -22.26 25.57
CA ARG A 31 38.38 -21.28 26.46
C ARG A 31 37.32 -20.43 27.16
N SER A 32 37.11 -20.84 28.41
CA SER A 32 36.53 -20.05 29.49
C SER A 32 37.22 -18.68 29.60
N GLY A 33 36.42 -17.62 29.69
CA GLY A 33 36.89 -16.24 29.73
C GLY A 33 35.83 -15.26 30.24
N ARG A 34 35.46 -15.41 31.53
CA ARG A 34 35.21 -14.35 32.52
C ARG A 34 34.77 -12.97 32.00
N GLY A 35 33.46 -12.73 32.06
CA GLY A 35 32.83 -11.55 32.69
C GLY A 35 33.09 -10.15 32.15
N LYS A 36 32.06 -9.54 31.55
CA LYS A 36 31.79 -8.11 31.72
C LYS A 36 30.28 -7.83 31.66
N LYS A 37 29.67 -7.63 32.85
CA LYS A 37 28.36 -6.99 33.02
C LYS A 37 28.49 -5.53 32.56
N MET A 38 27.71 -5.10 31.57
CA MET A 38 27.42 -3.68 31.35
C MET A 38 25.96 -3.52 30.91
N SER A 39 25.19 -2.94 31.84
CA SER A 39 23.99 -2.10 31.67
C SER A 39 22.96 -2.49 30.60
N GLU A 40 21.87 -3.10 31.08
CA GLU A 40 20.55 -3.04 30.46
C GLU A 40 20.09 -1.57 30.41
N GLY A 41 19.92 -1.02 29.21
CA GLY A 41 19.21 0.23 28.98
C GLY A 41 17.69 -0.01 29.04
N PRO A 42 16.89 1.02 29.35
CA PRO A 42 15.45 0.87 29.50
C PRO A 42 14.79 0.42 28.17
N PRO A 43 13.72 -0.39 28.23
CA PRO A 43 13.10 -0.95 27.04
C PRO A 43 12.46 0.15 26.19
N LYS A 44 12.71 0.11 24.88
CA LYS A 44 12.03 0.96 23.90
C LYS A 44 10.55 0.59 23.84
N GLU A 45 9.72 1.49 24.33
CA GLU A 45 8.26 1.41 24.30
C GLU A 45 7.78 1.47 22.84
N ASN A 46 7.49 0.31 22.27
CA ASN A 46 6.82 0.16 20.97
C ASN A 46 5.42 -0.41 21.21
N VAL A 47 4.47 0.39 21.72
CA VAL A 47 3.05 0.05 21.70
C VAL A 47 2.20 1.32 21.61
N SER A 48 1.84 1.72 20.38
CA SER A 48 0.49 2.22 20.11
C SER A 48 -0.04 1.59 18.83
N ARG A 49 -0.04 0.27 18.84
CA ARG A 49 -0.91 -0.56 18.00
C ARG A 49 -1.63 -1.42 19.03
N ARG A 50 -2.89 -1.10 19.37
CA ARG A 50 -3.75 -1.71 20.43
C ARG A 50 -3.90 -0.92 21.75
N ALA A 51 -4.21 0.38 21.69
CA ALA A 51 -5.17 0.93 22.66
C ALA A 51 -6.59 0.54 22.16
N ALA A 52 -6.97 -0.72 22.33
CA ALA A 52 -7.78 -1.17 23.45
C ALA A 52 -9.23 -0.68 23.32
N LEU A 53 -10.01 -1.48 22.58
CA LEU A 53 -11.39 -1.87 22.88
C LEU A 53 -12.11 -0.96 23.89
N LYS A 54 -12.87 0.03 23.41
CA LYS A 54 -13.90 0.66 24.23
C LYS A 54 -15.06 -0.31 24.38
N ILE A 55 -15.10 -0.95 25.53
CA ILE A 55 -16.17 -1.83 26.01
C ILE A 55 -17.49 -1.04 26.08
N ILE A 56 -18.55 -1.64 25.52
CA ILE A 56 -19.95 -1.19 25.62
C ILE A 56 -20.35 -1.19 27.10
N ALA A 57 -20.74 -0.03 27.63
CA ALA A 57 -21.36 0.10 28.94
C ALA A 57 -22.65 0.91 28.80
N GLY A 58 -23.80 0.28 29.10
CA GLY A 58 -25.07 1.00 29.20
C GLY A 58 -26.34 0.21 28.89
N SER A 59 -26.43 -1.08 29.23
CA SER A 59 -27.73 -1.75 29.37
C SER A 59 -28.10 -1.82 30.86
N ALA A 60 -28.86 -0.84 31.34
CA ALA A 60 -29.63 -0.97 32.57
C ALA A 60 -31.10 -1.12 32.18
N GLY A 61 -31.62 -2.33 32.35
CA GLY A 61 -33.03 -2.62 32.21
C GLY A 61 -33.82 -2.19 33.44
N ALA A 62 -35.06 -1.78 33.22
CA ALA A 62 -36.18 -1.99 34.13
C ALA A 62 -37.48 -1.72 33.34
N ALA A 63 -38.29 -2.76 33.17
CA ALA A 63 -39.62 -2.67 32.56
C ALA A 63 -40.59 -2.04 33.57
N ILE A 64 -41.35 -1.01 33.16
CA ILE A 64 -42.53 -0.54 33.89
C ILE A 64 -43.64 -0.16 32.88
N ASN A 65 -44.82 -0.73 33.14
CA ASN A 65 -46.10 -0.68 32.44
C ASN A 65 -46.52 0.65 31.77
N LEU A 66 -47.15 0.56 30.60
CA LEU A 66 -48.06 1.61 30.07
C LEU A 66 -49.39 1.61 30.85
N PRO A 67 -50.00 2.78 31.08
CA PRO A 67 -51.16 3.12 30.27
C PRO A 67 -51.21 4.58 29.78
N ILE A 68 -51.97 4.75 28.71
CA ILE A 68 -52.21 5.96 27.91
C ILE A 68 -52.86 7.08 28.75
N LEU A 69 -52.31 8.30 28.67
CA LEU A 69 -53.11 9.53 28.85
C LEU A 69 -52.59 10.63 27.93
N GLN A 70 -53.50 11.18 27.13
CA GLN A 70 -53.28 12.33 26.25
C GLN A 70 -53.10 13.60 27.10
N GLY A 71 -52.11 14.43 26.76
CA GLY A 71 -51.87 15.72 27.40
C GLY A 71 -50.93 16.59 26.56
N SER A 72 -51.46 17.70 26.08
CA SER A 72 -50.90 18.61 25.08
C SER A 72 -49.64 19.39 25.48
N THR A 73 -48.86 19.73 24.44
CA THR A 73 -48.01 20.93 24.25
C THR A 73 -46.86 21.23 25.20
N ALA A 74 -45.62 21.06 24.70
CA ALA A 74 -44.64 22.14 24.55
C ALA A 74 -43.37 21.60 23.87
N ALA A 75 -43.25 21.81 22.56
CA ALA A 75 -42.01 21.54 21.84
C ALA A 75 -40.94 22.55 22.28
N ARG A 76 -39.92 22.09 22.98
CA ARG A 76 -38.63 22.78 23.11
C ARG A 76 -37.65 22.06 22.18
N PRO A 77 -37.02 22.75 21.21
CA PRO A 77 -35.98 22.11 20.42
C PRO A 77 -34.74 21.95 21.31
N ALA A 78 -34.53 20.75 21.84
CA ALA A 78 -33.21 20.37 22.31
C ALA A 78 -32.32 20.25 21.07
N HIS A 79 -31.21 20.99 21.06
CA HIS A 79 -30.14 20.82 20.09
C HIS A 79 -29.69 19.36 20.09
N LEU A 80 -30.18 18.60 19.12
CA LEU A 80 -29.67 17.27 18.83
C LEU A 80 -28.25 17.47 18.33
N CYS A 81 -27.27 17.10 19.16
CA CYS A 81 -25.94 16.76 18.70
C CYS A 81 -26.10 15.77 17.54
N ARG A 82 -25.90 16.27 16.32
CA ARG A 82 -25.69 15.43 15.15
C ARG A 82 -24.34 14.77 15.35
N VAL A 83 -24.34 13.62 16.03
CA VAL A 83 -23.24 12.67 15.89
C VAL A 83 -23.21 12.34 14.41
N ALA A 84 -22.19 12.84 13.71
CA ALA A 84 -21.98 12.53 12.32
C ALA A 84 -21.91 11.01 12.21
N ALA A 85 -22.92 10.41 11.55
CA ALA A 85 -22.84 9.02 11.13
C ALA A 85 -21.54 8.87 10.30
N PRO A 86 -20.81 7.75 10.42
CA PRO A 86 -19.69 7.49 9.53
C PRO A 86 -20.23 7.64 8.10
N ALA A 87 -19.52 8.43 7.28
CA ALA A 87 -19.85 8.63 5.88
C ALA A 87 -20.30 7.28 5.31
N ALA A 88 -21.55 7.22 4.85
CA ALA A 88 -22.11 6.02 4.27
C ALA A 88 -21.07 5.48 3.30
N ARG A 89 -20.62 4.25 3.55
CA ARG A 89 -19.65 3.56 2.70
C ARG A 89 -20.29 3.50 1.34
N ALA A 90 -19.98 4.48 0.48
CA ALA A 90 -20.55 4.60 -0.84
C ALA A 90 -20.32 3.23 -1.48
N ALA A 91 -21.41 2.56 -1.85
CA ALA A 91 -21.35 1.20 -2.34
C ALA A 91 -20.27 1.11 -3.41
N MET A 92 -19.40 0.11 -3.30
CA MET A 92 -18.41 -0.14 -4.35
C MET A 92 -19.18 -0.32 -5.65
N SER A 93 -18.78 0.42 -6.68
CA SER A 93 -19.31 0.19 -8.02
C SER A 93 -18.97 -1.23 -8.43
N ALA A 94 -19.86 -1.89 -9.18
CA ALA A 94 -19.56 -3.22 -9.69
C ALA A 94 -18.28 -3.16 -10.54
N PRO A 95 -17.32 -4.10 -10.36
CA PRO A 95 -16.11 -4.13 -11.17
C PRO A 95 -16.43 -4.20 -12.67
N LYS A 96 -15.71 -3.43 -13.48
CA LYS A 96 -15.83 -3.37 -14.94
C LYS A 96 -15.00 -4.46 -15.62
N PHE A 97 -13.78 -4.74 -15.14
CA PHE A 97 -12.86 -5.68 -15.79
C PHE A 97 -12.35 -6.78 -14.85
N PHE A 98 -11.94 -6.41 -13.64
CA PHE A 98 -11.41 -7.35 -12.67
C PHE A 98 -12.51 -8.12 -11.95
N THR A 99 -12.20 -9.34 -11.51
CA THR A 99 -13.05 -10.10 -10.60
C THR A 99 -13.03 -9.50 -9.19
N ALA A 100 -14.01 -9.86 -8.37
CA ALA A 100 -14.05 -9.41 -6.97
C ALA A 100 -12.79 -9.78 -6.17
N GLN A 101 -12.17 -10.93 -6.46
CA GLN A 101 -10.92 -11.33 -5.80
C GLN A 101 -9.74 -10.48 -6.28
N GLU A 102 -9.64 -10.24 -7.59
CA GLU A 102 -8.59 -9.39 -8.17
C GLU A 102 -8.67 -7.95 -7.63
N ILE A 103 -9.89 -7.41 -7.46
CA ILE A 103 -10.11 -6.11 -6.81
C ILE A 103 -9.63 -6.12 -5.36
N GLN A 104 -9.84 -7.20 -4.60
CA GLN A 104 -9.34 -7.29 -3.23
C GLN A 104 -7.80 -7.26 -3.18
N THR A 105 -7.15 -8.02 -4.06
CA THR A 105 -5.69 -8.04 -4.19
C THR A 105 -5.16 -6.66 -4.63
N LEU A 106 -5.79 -6.04 -5.64
CA LEU A 106 -5.42 -4.72 -6.13
C LEU A 106 -5.60 -3.62 -5.07
N ALA A 107 -6.71 -3.66 -4.32
CA ALA A 107 -6.97 -2.71 -3.25
C ALA A 107 -6.00 -2.89 -2.07
N ALA A 108 -5.56 -4.12 -1.78
CA ALA A 108 -4.52 -4.37 -0.79
C ALA A 108 -3.14 -3.89 -1.27
N LEU A 109 -2.79 -4.15 -2.54
CA LEU A 109 -1.53 -3.72 -3.15
C LEU A 109 -1.41 -2.19 -3.13
N SER A 110 -2.39 -1.49 -3.70
CA SER A 110 -2.41 -0.03 -3.74
C SER A 110 -2.36 0.59 -2.34
N GLU A 111 -3.11 0.07 -1.37
CA GLU A 111 -3.04 0.52 0.03
C GLU A 111 -1.67 0.27 0.67
N THR A 112 -0.98 -0.80 0.29
CA THR A 112 0.37 -1.04 0.83
C THR A 112 1.41 -0.09 0.21
N ILE A 113 1.18 0.37 -1.04
CA ILE A 113 2.05 1.34 -1.72
C ILE A 113 1.84 2.76 -1.19
N ILE A 114 0.59 3.18 -0.95
CA ILE A 114 0.24 4.45 -0.32
C ILE A 114 -0.72 4.17 0.84
N PRO A 115 -0.19 3.89 2.05
CA PRO A 115 -1.01 3.63 3.23
C PRO A 115 -1.60 4.92 3.78
N ALA A 116 -2.72 4.80 4.50
CA ALA A 116 -3.23 5.91 5.30
C ALA A 116 -2.27 6.24 6.45
N ASP A 117 -2.11 7.54 6.73
CA ASP A 117 -1.37 8.04 7.89
C ASP A 117 -2.08 9.23 8.56
N GLU A 118 -1.36 10.00 9.37
CA GLU A 118 -1.92 11.16 10.08
C GLU A 118 -2.20 12.36 9.18
N HIS A 119 -1.55 12.45 8.02
CA HIS A 119 -1.64 13.55 7.08
C HIS A 119 -2.77 13.33 6.08
N SER A 120 -2.91 12.10 5.55
CA SER A 120 -3.95 11.80 4.58
C SER A 120 -4.48 10.35 4.62
N PRO A 121 -5.73 10.12 4.14
CA PRO A 121 -6.22 8.78 3.86
C PRO A 121 -5.44 8.09 2.72
N GLY A 122 -5.30 6.76 2.81
CA GLY A 122 -4.54 5.94 1.85
C GLY A 122 -5.28 5.62 0.54
N ALA A 123 -4.62 4.86 -0.34
CA ALA A 123 -5.10 4.53 -1.68
C ALA A 123 -6.47 3.82 -1.73
N ARG A 124 -6.82 3.04 -0.71
CA ARG A 124 -8.13 2.41 -0.60
C ARG A 124 -9.22 3.43 -0.35
N ALA A 125 -8.97 4.41 0.51
CA ALA A 125 -9.90 5.50 0.76
C ALA A 125 -10.06 6.39 -0.49
N ALA A 126 -8.97 6.59 -1.23
CA ALA A 126 -8.96 7.28 -2.51
C ALA A 126 -9.56 6.48 -3.68
N ARG A 127 -10.03 5.24 -3.43
CA ARG A 127 -10.64 4.34 -4.43
C ARG A 127 -9.76 4.10 -5.67
N VAL A 128 -8.44 4.07 -5.48
CA VAL A 128 -7.46 3.87 -6.57
C VAL A 128 -7.74 2.58 -7.35
N PHE A 129 -8.18 1.52 -6.67
CA PHE A 129 -8.51 0.25 -7.33
C PHE A 129 -9.67 0.37 -8.34
N GLU A 130 -10.61 1.30 -8.15
CA GLU A 130 -11.71 1.54 -9.11
C GLU A 130 -11.22 2.33 -10.32
N TYR A 131 -10.36 3.34 -10.09
CA TYR A 131 -9.68 4.04 -11.17
C TYR A 131 -8.87 3.07 -12.05
N ILE A 132 -8.10 2.17 -11.43
CA ILE A 132 -7.31 1.17 -12.16
C ILE A 132 -8.22 0.20 -12.93
N ASP A 133 -9.30 -0.29 -12.33
CA ASP A 133 -10.27 -1.16 -13.00
C ASP A 133 -10.90 -0.50 -14.23
N GLU A 134 -11.21 0.79 -14.13
CA GLU A 134 -11.73 1.59 -15.24
C GLU A 134 -10.72 1.79 -16.37
N ILE A 135 -9.50 2.24 -16.08
CA ILE A 135 -8.51 2.46 -17.14
C ILE A 135 -8.08 1.14 -17.81
N VAL A 136 -8.07 0.02 -17.07
CA VAL A 136 -7.71 -1.29 -17.61
C VAL A 136 -8.87 -1.90 -18.41
N SER A 137 -10.13 -1.61 -18.06
CA SER A 137 -11.29 -2.08 -18.85
C SER A 137 -11.25 -1.58 -20.28
N ASP A 138 -10.71 -0.38 -20.48
CA ASP A 138 -10.66 0.30 -21.78
C ASP A 138 -9.31 0.09 -22.51
N ALA A 139 -8.36 -0.60 -21.87
CA ALA A 139 -7.05 -0.85 -22.42
C ALA A 139 -7.04 -1.95 -23.51
N ASN A 140 -5.92 -2.03 -24.24
CA ASN A 140 -5.68 -3.12 -25.20
C ASN A 140 -5.49 -4.48 -24.51
N GLU A 141 -5.64 -5.57 -25.27
CA GLU A 141 -5.57 -6.94 -24.73
C GLU A 141 -4.21 -7.28 -24.10
N ALA A 142 -3.11 -6.72 -24.61
CA ALA A 142 -1.79 -6.91 -24.02
C ALA A 142 -1.73 -6.35 -22.58
N THR A 143 -2.29 -5.16 -22.37
CA THR A 143 -2.37 -4.52 -21.04
C THR A 143 -3.29 -5.31 -20.12
N LYS A 144 -4.50 -5.67 -20.58
CA LYS A 144 -5.44 -6.51 -19.81
C LYS A 144 -4.81 -7.83 -19.35
N SER A 145 -4.05 -8.46 -20.24
CA SER A 145 -3.33 -9.71 -19.97
C SER A 145 -2.21 -9.52 -18.95
N LEU A 146 -1.41 -8.45 -19.08
CA LEU A 146 -0.38 -8.08 -18.10
C LEU A 146 -0.98 -7.95 -16.69
N TRP A 147 -2.10 -7.24 -16.56
CA TRP A 147 -2.73 -7.00 -15.27
C TRP A 147 -3.26 -8.28 -14.61
N ARG A 148 -3.97 -9.13 -15.35
CA ARG A 148 -4.46 -10.42 -14.81
C ARG A 148 -3.31 -11.35 -14.43
N GLN A 149 -2.30 -11.46 -15.29
CA GLN A 149 -1.15 -12.31 -15.02
C GLN A 149 -0.33 -11.80 -13.84
N GLY A 150 -0.17 -10.48 -13.72
CA GLY A 150 0.54 -9.83 -12.63
C GLY A 150 -0.14 -10.01 -11.28
N LEU A 151 -1.46 -9.77 -11.20
CA LEU A 151 -2.22 -10.04 -9.98
C LEU A 151 -2.12 -11.51 -9.56
N ALA A 152 -2.24 -12.43 -10.52
CA ALA A 152 -2.08 -13.86 -10.26
C ALA A 152 -0.65 -14.23 -9.84
N ALA A 153 0.38 -13.55 -10.35
CA ALA A 153 1.77 -13.77 -9.94
C ALA A 153 2.01 -13.32 -8.50
N VAL A 154 1.49 -12.15 -8.11
CA VAL A 154 1.55 -11.65 -6.74
C VAL A 154 0.83 -12.59 -5.78
N ASP A 155 -0.37 -13.07 -6.13
CA ASP A 155 -1.10 -14.02 -5.29
C ASP A 155 -0.33 -15.34 -5.14
N ARG A 156 0.28 -15.88 -6.21
CA ARG A 156 1.13 -17.08 -6.12
C ARG A 156 2.37 -16.85 -5.26
N MET A 157 3.02 -15.69 -5.38
CA MET A 157 4.18 -15.32 -4.55
C MET A 157 3.78 -15.28 -3.07
N ALA A 158 2.64 -14.65 -2.76
CA ALA A 158 2.10 -14.58 -1.40
C ALA A 158 1.75 -15.97 -0.86
N GLU A 159 1.10 -16.81 -1.67
CA GLU A 159 0.75 -18.19 -1.31
C GLU A 159 2.00 -19.03 -1.04
N GLY A 160 3.04 -18.89 -1.87
CA GLY A 160 4.31 -19.60 -1.69
C GLY A 160 5.06 -19.22 -0.41
N GLN A 161 5.02 -17.95 -0.01
CA GLN A 161 5.75 -17.45 1.16
C GLN A 161 4.94 -17.49 2.47
N ASN A 162 3.62 -17.33 2.38
CA ASN A 162 2.74 -17.11 3.54
C ASN A 162 1.53 -18.06 3.61
N GLY A 163 1.36 -18.94 2.63
CA GLY A 163 0.28 -19.94 2.59
C GLY A 163 -1.11 -19.37 2.30
N LYS A 164 -1.21 -18.12 1.82
CA LYS A 164 -2.46 -17.43 1.53
C LYS A 164 -2.25 -16.35 0.46
N LYS A 165 -3.33 -15.90 -0.17
CA LYS A 165 -3.29 -14.83 -1.17
C LYS A 165 -2.84 -13.50 -0.57
N PHE A 166 -2.42 -12.58 -1.43
CA PHE A 166 -1.85 -11.31 -0.98
C PHE A 166 -2.84 -10.48 -0.16
N ALA A 167 -4.10 -10.41 -0.59
CA ALA A 167 -5.15 -9.70 0.13
C ALA A 167 -5.39 -10.22 1.56
N ASP A 168 -5.11 -11.51 1.79
CA ASP A 168 -5.31 -12.18 3.08
C ASP A 168 -4.07 -12.14 3.99
N CYS A 169 -2.94 -11.67 3.45
CA CYS A 169 -1.70 -11.46 4.21
C CYS A 169 -1.88 -10.36 5.27
N THR A 170 -1.14 -10.51 6.38
CA THR A 170 -1.05 -9.40 7.35
C THR A 170 -0.35 -8.20 6.72
N PRO A 171 -0.56 -6.97 7.20
CA PRO A 171 0.10 -5.79 6.65
C PRO A 171 1.63 -5.94 6.58
N GLY A 172 2.25 -6.50 7.63
CA GLY A 172 3.71 -6.74 7.61
C GLY A 172 4.15 -7.77 6.57
N GLN A 173 3.33 -8.79 6.28
CA GLN A 173 3.61 -9.74 5.20
C GLN A 173 3.44 -9.10 3.82
N GLN A 174 2.42 -8.26 3.64
CA GLN A 174 2.20 -7.50 2.40
C GLN A 174 3.39 -6.58 2.11
N THR A 175 3.84 -5.83 3.12
CA THR A 175 5.03 -4.97 3.04
C THR A 175 6.27 -5.78 2.69
N ALA A 176 6.56 -6.88 3.41
CA ALA A 176 7.75 -7.70 3.15
C ALA A 176 7.78 -8.29 1.73
N LEU A 177 6.61 -8.72 1.21
CA LEU A 177 6.49 -9.20 -0.17
C LEU A 177 6.80 -8.09 -1.18
N LEU A 178 6.24 -6.89 -0.97
CA LEU A 178 6.45 -5.72 -1.84
C LEU A 178 7.88 -5.19 -1.78
N GLU A 179 8.50 -5.17 -0.61
CA GLU A 179 9.92 -4.83 -0.45
C GLU A 179 10.81 -5.74 -1.31
N GLY A 180 10.54 -7.05 -1.31
CA GLY A 180 11.27 -8.02 -2.12
C GLY A 180 11.22 -7.74 -3.62
N VAL A 181 10.02 -7.48 -4.17
CA VAL A 181 9.87 -7.19 -5.61
C VAL A 181 10.29 -5.77 -5.99
N SER A 182 10.24 -4.83 -5.05
CA SER A 182 10.66 -3.44 -5.29
C SER A 182 12.17 -3.28 -5.50
N ALA A 183 12.97 -4.20 -4.99
CA ALA A 183 14.43 -4.15 -5.10
C ALA A 183 14.93 -4.21 -6.56
N ASN A 184 14.12 -4.75 -7.47
CA ASN A 184 14.48 -4.96 -8.88
C ASN A 184 13.69 -4.03 -9.83
N GLU A 185 13.15 -2.92 -9.33
CA GLU A 185 12.29 -2.01 -10.11
C GLU A 185 12.97 -1.44 -11.37
N GLU A 186 14.28 -1.19 -11.32
CA GLU A 186 15.06 -0.69 -12.46
C GLU A 186 15.24 -1.73 -13.57
N ASN A 187 15.25 -3.01 -13.23
CA ASN A 187 15.44 -4.11 -14.17
C ASN A 187 14.65 -5.36 -13.73
N PRO A 188 13.31 -5.34 -13.89
CA PRO A 188 12.45 -6.43 -13.46
C PRO A 188 12.70 -7.68 -14.32
N ALA A 189 12.84 -8.83 -13.67
CA ALA A 189 13.12 -10.11 -14.33
C ALA A 189 11.96 -11.11 -14.21
N THR A 190 11.13 -10.95 -13.20
CA THR A 190 9.97 -11.81 -12.93
C THR A 190 8.64 -11.12 -13.28
N PRO A 191 7.55 -11.88 -13.48
CA PRO A 191 6.22 -11.31 -13.71
C PRO A 191 5.76 -10.40 -12.57
N GLU A 192 6.00 -10.77 -11.32
CA GLU A 192 5.64 -9.98 -10.13
C GLU A 192 6.45 -8.68 -10.00
N GLU A 193 7.73 -8.67 -10.37
CA GLU A 193 8.55 -7.45 -10.43
C GLU A 193 8.09 -6.53 -11.55
N THR A 194 7.82 -7.08 -12.74
CA THR A 194 7.32 -6.31 -13.88
C THR A 194 5.96 -5.68 -13.55
N PHE A 195 5.11 -6.46 -12.88
CA PHE A 195 3.81 -6.00 -12.45
C PHE A 195 3.89 -4.96 -11.32
N PHE A 196 4.86 -5.08 -10.40
CA PHE A 196 5.09 -4.08 -9.36
C PHE A 196 5.31 -2.68 -9.94
N VAL A 197 6.14 -2.56 -10.99
CA VAL A 197 6.36 -1.29 -11.70
C VAL A 197 5.03 -0.72 -12.21
N ALA A 198 4.23 -1.56 -12.87
CA ALA A 198 2.94 -1.15 -13.45
C ALA A 198 1.93 -0.70 -12.38
N VAL A 199 1.75 -1.49 -11.31
CA VAL A 199 0.79 -1.17 -10.25
C VAL A 199 1.23 0.01 -9.41
N LYS A 200 2.54 0.19 -9.16
CA LYS A 200 3.07 1.38 -8.47
C LYS A 200 2.79 2.64 -9.26
N LYS A 201 3.11 2.65 -10.56
CA LYS A 201 2.81 3.81 -11.43
C LYS A 201 1.32 4.14 -11.42
N ALA A 202 0.46 3.15 -11.67
CA ALA A 202 -0.98 3.35 -11.71
C ALA A 202 -1.57 3.78 -10.35
N THR A 203 -0.96 3.32 -9.24
CA THR A 203 -1.36 3.73 -7.89
C THR A 203 -1.02 5.20 -7.63
N LEU A 204 0.19 5.63 -7.99
CA LEU A 204 0.60 7.03 -7.87
C LEU A 204 -0.28 7.94 -8.73
N ASP A 205 -0.49 7.57 -10.00
CA ASP A 205 -1.34 8.33 -10.93
C ASP A 205 -2.77 8.45 -10.38
N GLY A 206 -3.38 7.33 -9.98
CA GLY A 206 -4.74 7.32 -9.44
C GLY A 206 -4.89 8.05 -8.11
N TYR A 207 -3.87 7.98 -7.24
CA TYR A 207 -3.92 8.63 -5.94
C TYR A 207 -3.77 10.15 -6.05
N TYR A 208 -2.71 10.64 -6.70
CA TYR A 208 -2.42 12.07 -6.76
C TYR A 208 -3.35 12.86 -7.69
N THR A 209 -4.14 12.18 -8.52
CA THR A 209 -5.24 12.80 -9.28
C THR A 209 -6.60 12.67 -8.60
N SER A 210 -6.69 11.94 -7.48
CA SER A 210 -7.90 11.88 -6.66
C SER A 210 -8.06 13.13 -5.80
N ASP A 211 -9.30 13.40 -5.36
CA ASP A 211 -9.60 14.47 -4.39
C ASP A 211 -8.74 14.38 -3.12
N ILE A 212 -8.52 13.16 -2.63
CA ILE A 212 -7.69 12.92 -1.45
C ILE A 212 -6.22 13.31 -1.73
N GLY A 213 -5.64 12.80 -2.81
CA GLY A 213 -4.23 13.06 -3.12
C GLY A 213 -3.96 14.52 -3.49
N ILE A 214 -4.83 15.16 -4.27
CA ILE A 214 -4.58 16.53 -4.71
C ILE A 214 -4.85 17.57 -3.62
N HIS A 215 -5.93 17.42 -2.83
CA HIS A 215 -6.35 18.45 -1.87
C HIS A 215 -5.91 18.17 -0.42
N GLN A 216 -5.78 16.90 -0.02
CA GLN A 216 -5.43 16.56 1.37
C GLN A 216 -3.94 16.25 1.52
N GLU A 217 -3.39 15.40 0.64
CA GLU A 217 -1.96 15.05 0.65
C GLU A 217 -1.10 16.22 0.13
N LEU A 218 -1.30 16.63 -1.12
CA LEU A 218 -0.48 17.67 -1.75
C LEU A 218 -0.86 19.09 -1.33
N LYS A 219 -2.09 19.30 -0.83
CA LYS A 219 -2.67 20.63 -0.56
C LYS A 219 -2.48 21.59 -1.73
N TYR A 220 -2.69 21.08 -2.95
CA TYR A 220 -2.49 21.86 -4.16
C TYR A 220 -3.55 22.97 -4.25
N GLU A 221 -3.10 24.22 -4.29
CA GLU A 221 -3.95 25.42 -4.40
C GLU A 221 -3.94 26.05 -5.81
N GLY A 222 -3.19 25.48 -6.75
CA GLY A 222 -3.13 25.98 -8.13
C GLY A 222 -4.48 25.88 -8.85
N ASN A 223 -4.64 26.64 -9.94
CA ASN A 223 -5.91 26.83 -10.65
C ASN A 223 -7.02 27.53 -9.84
N THR A 224 -6.73 27.99 -8.63
CA THR A 224 -7.55 28.96 -7.90
C THR A 224 -7.18 30.37 -8.35
N ALA A 225 -8.16 31.18 -8.76
CA ALA A 225 -7.90 32.56 -9.15
C ALA A 225 -7.47 33.37 -7.92
N LEU A 226 -6.24 33.91 -7.96
CA LEU A 226 -5.77 34.85 -6.95
C LEU A 226 -6.15 36.26 -7.36
N ALA A 227 -6.74 37.02 -6.43
CA ALA A 227 -7.06 38.42 -6.66
C ALA A 227 -5.80 39.30 -6.79
N GLU A 228 -4.71 38.87 -6.16
CA GLU A 228 -3.41 39.51 -6.17
C GLU A 228 -2.31 38.44 -6.17
N PHE A 229 -1.20 38.72 -6.86
CA PHE A 229 -0.04 37.82 -6.87
C PHE A 229 0.82 38.13 -5.65
N GLU A 230 0.76 37.30 -4.61
CA GLU A 230 1.46 37.54 -3.33
C GLU A 230 3.00 37.43 -3.41
N GLY A 231 3.54 37.05 -4.57
CA GLY A 231 4.98 36.93 -4.78
C GLY A 231 5.61 35.76 -4.02
N CYS A 232 6.91 35.58 -4.22
CA CYS A 232 7.70 34.58 -3.50
C CYS A 232 8.06 35.12 -2.11
N THR A 233 7.49 34.56 -1.04
CA THR A 233 7.69 35.04 0.34
C THR A 233 8.89 34.39 1.05
N HIS A 234 9.57 33.45 0.39
CA HIS A 234 10.71 32.74 0.95
C HIS A 234 11.97 33.59 0.98
N GLU A 235 12.83 33.30 1.96
CA GLU A 235 13.93 34.17 2.38
C GLU A 235 14.95 34.47 1.27
N GLU A 236 15.16 33.53 0.35
CA GLU A 236 16.07 33.67 -0.79
C GLU A 236 15.60 34.68 -1.85
N HIS A 237 14.33 35.12 -1.80
CA HIS A 237 13.73 36.07 -2.75
C HIS A 237 13.26 37.37 -2.10
N LYS A 238 13.59 37.59 -0.82
CA LYS A 238 13.41 38.92 -0.21
C LYS A 238 14.47 39.86 -0.78
N SER A 239 14.11 40.57 -1.85
CA SER A 239 14.93 41.63 -2.43
C SER A 239 15.39 42.58 -1.33
N ALA A 240 16.70 42.84 -1.27
CA ALA A 240 17.30 43.90 -0.47
C ALA A 240 16.89 45.26 -1.06
N GLU A 241 15.63 45.64 -0.90
CA GLU A 241 15.11 46.92 -1.35
C GLU A 241 14.83 47.80 -0.13
N ASN A 242 15.91 48.29 0.48
CA ASN A 242 15.85 49.42 1.39
C ASN A 242 17.21 50.11 1.55
N GLU A 243 17.86 50.45 0.43
CA GLU A 243 18.88 51.51 0.41
C GLU A 243 18.46 52.57 -0.61
N ASN A 244 17.66 53.53 -0.13
CA ASN A 244 17.46 54.81 -0.81
C ASN A 244 18.45 55.82 -0.22
N PRO A 245 19.54 56.22 -0.90
CA PRO A 245 20.33 57.35 -0.46
C PRO A 245 19.65 58.65 -0.92
N LYS A 246 18.93 59.30 0.00
CA LYS A 246 18.67 60.73 -0.11
C LYS A 246 19.98 61.49 0.06
N GLY A 247 20.31 62.37 -0.89
CA GLY A 247 21.15 63.55 -0.61
C GLY A 247 22.21 63.84 -1.67
N GLY A 248 21.96 64.90 -2.45
CA GLY A 248 22.90 65.58 -3.34
C GLY A 248 22.26 66.82 -3.92
#